data_AF-A0AAV5YCM2-F1
#
_entry.id   AF-A0AAV5YCM2-F1
#
_cell.length_a   1.000
_cell.length_b   1.000
_cell.length_c   1.000
_cell.angle_alpha   90.00
_cell.angle_beta   90.00
_cell.angle_gamma   90.00
#
_symmetry.space_group_name_H-M   'P 1'
#
loop_
_entity.id
_entity.type
_entity.pdbx_description
1 polymer ?
#
loop_
_entity_poly.entity_id
_entity_poly.type
_entity_poly.pdbx_seq_one_letter_code
_entity_poly.pdbx_strand_id
1 'polypeptide(L)'
;METPLNGQALPAIQTVWVMVAAILVMFMQVGFLFLEIGFSRMKNAGTIVPKILANFSIAALCYWAVGFALAFGGSGWFAGTAGTFLGTNNGDLFPAMAFSTAAVPAKFFFQFVFCAVSLAIVWGTTIERIKFGAYLLYAVVFSSLIYPIISHWIFGGGWLAANVHMQDFAGSTVVHLIGATGALAALLLLGPRDGKYGKDGTPNVIPGHNMPLVGLAVLVLWFGWFGFNAGSTLGAIDGRFTEVAVVTNLAAAAGVLGAMLASQLAVRTFDIGMAGNGAIAALVAITAPSGYVEYWPAPIIGGIAGFGVVFCIIAIDKVLDDPVGALSAHGVAGIW
;
A
#
# COMPACT_ATOMS: atom_id res chain seq x y z
N MET A 1 -6.68 39.23 -28.82
CA MET A 1 -5.51 38.35 -28.59
C MET A 1 -5.59 37.89 -27.14
N GLU A 2 -6.47 36.93 -26.86
CA GLU A 2 -6.50 36.21 -25.59
C GLU A 2 -5.53 35.02 -25.72
N THR A 3 -4.73 34.80 -24.69
CA THR A 3 -3.53 33.97 -24.71
C THR A 3 -3.84 32.46 -24.81
N PRO A 4 -2.96 31.66 -25.46
CA PRO A 4 -3.05 30.20 -25.56
C PRO A 4 -2.78 29.45 -24.23
N LEU A 5 -2.66 30.17 -23.11
CA LEU A 5 -2.27 29.63 -21.80
C LEU A 5 -3.34 28.72 -21.17
N ASN A 6 -4.63 28.90 -21.48
CA ASN A 6 -5.70 28.12 -20.88
C ASN A 6 -5.71 26.64 -21.31
N GLY A 7 -5.21 26.30 -22.51
CA GLY A 7 -5.20 24.92 -23.00
C GLY A 7 -4.12 24.04 -22.38
N GLN A 8 -3.02 24.63 -21.90
CA GLN A 8 -1.90 23.90 -21.29
C GLN A 8 -1.91 23.93 -19.76
N ALA A 9 -2.62 24.89 -19.16
CA ALA A 9 -2.67 25.06 -17.70
C ALA A 9 -3.26 23.83 -16.99
N LEU A 10 -4.36 23.26 -17.50
CA LEU A 10 -5.02 22.11 -16.89
C LEU A 10 -4.12 20.85 -16.85
N PRO A 11 -3.56 20.38 -17.99
CA PRO A 11 -2.59 19.28 -17.98
C PRO A 11 -1.39 19.54 -17.07
N ALA A 12 -0.86 20.77 -17.05
CA ALA A 12 0.27 21.13 -16.20
C ALA A 12 -0.06 21.03 -14.71
N ILE A 13 -1.19 21.59 -14.27
CA ILE A 13 -1.64 21.56 -12.87
C ILE A 13 -1.89 20.12 -12.41
N GLN A 14 -2.61 19.31 -13.21
CA GLN A 14 -2.85 17.91 -12.88
C GLN A 14 -1.55 17.10 -12.84
N THR A 15 -0.63 17.36 -13.76
CA THR A 15 0.69 16.70 -13.77
C THR A 15 1.50 17.04 -12.52
N VAL A 16 1.52 18.31 -12.10
CA VAL A 16 2.20 18.74 -10.86
C VAL A 16 1.59 18.05 -9.65
N TRP A 17 0.25 18.03 -9.54
CA TRP A 17 -0.43 17.34 -8.45
C TRP A 17 -0.08 15.84 -8.40
N VAL A 18 -0.21 15.14 -9.53
CA VAL A 18 0.11 13.70 -9.62
C VAL A 18 1.57 13.42 -9.26
N MET A 19 2.51 14.27 -9.67
CA MET A 19 3.93 14.11 -9.30
C MET A 19 4.18 14.36 -7.82
N VAL A 20 3.59 15.39 -7.22
CA VAL A 20 3.69 15.64 -5.77
C VAL A 20 3.10 14.46 -5.00
N ALA A 21 1.92 13.99 -5.38
CA ALA A 21 1.29 12.83 -4.79
C ALA A 21 2.16 11.56 -4.92
N ALA A 22 2.74 11.32 -6.10
CA ALA A 22 3.65 10.18 -6.31
C ALA A 22 4.90 10.26 -5.43
N ILE A 23 5.47 11.45 -5.21
CA ILE A 23 6.63 11.66 -4.32
C ILE A 23 6.25 11.39 -2.86
N LEU A 24 5.06 11.80 -2.42
CA LEU A 24 4.54 11.48 -1.09
C LEU A 24 4.37 9.96 -0.91
N VAL A 25 3.87 9.27 -1.93
CA VAL A 25 3.75 7.79 -1.90
C VAL A 25 5.12 7.12 -1.93
N MET A 26 6.06 7.63 -2.72
CA MET A 26 7.45 7.16 -2.71
C MET A 26 8.06 7.31 -1.31
N PHE A 27 7.74 8.40 -0.59
CA PHE A 27 8.22 8.62 0.77
C PHE A 27 7.70 7.57 1.77
N MET A 28 6.59 6.87 1.46
CA MET A 28 6.14 5.72 2.27
C MET A 28 7.19 4.59 2.33
N GLN A 29 8.08 4.47 1.35
CA GLN A 29 9.18 3.50 1.38
C GLN A 29 10.13 3.75 2.57
N VAL A 30 10.30 5.02 2.98
CA VAL A 30 11.04 5.38 4.19
C VAL A 30 10.28 4.92 5.44
N GLY A 31 8.95 5.03 5.42
CA GLY A 31 8.08 4.47 6.46
C GLY A 31 8.25 2.97 6.61
N PHE A 32 8.13 2.20 5.51
CA PHE A 32 8.36 0.74 5.53
C PHE A 32 9.76 0.38 6.03
N LEU A 33 10.79 1.11 5.60
CA LEU A 33 12.17 0.93 6.08
C LEU A 33 12.28 1.06 7.59
N PHE A 34 11.72 2.13 8.17
CA PHE A 34 11.77 2.35 9.61
C PHE A 34 10.90 1.37 10.39
N LEU A 35 9.77 0.92 9.82
CA LEU A 35 8.93 -0.14 10.37
C LEU A 35 9.69 -1.46 10.47
N GLU A 36 10.31 -1.91 9.37
CA GLU A 36 11.07 -3.15 9.32
C GLU A 36 12.26 -3.11 10.28
N ILE A 37 13.01 -2.00 10.29
CA ILE A 37 14.12 -1.82 11.23
C ILE A 37 13.59 -1.89 12.65
N GLY A 38 12.62 -1.05 13.01
CA GLY A 38 12.07 -0.95 14.36
C GLY A 38 11.56 -2.28 14.92
N PHE A 39 10.86 -3.08 14.11
CA PHE A 39 10.33 -4.40 14.48
C PHE A 39 11.34 -5.55 14.42
N SER A 40 12.48 -5.38 13.74
CA SER A 40 13.55 -6.38 13.74
C SER A 40 14.31 -6.43 15.07
N ARG A 41 15.05 -7.51 15.32
CA ARG A 41 16.09 -7.56 16.35
C ARG A 41 17.30 -6.77 15.87
N MET A 42 17.97 -6.06 16.78
CA MET A 42 19.10 -5.17 16.49
C MET A 42 20.20 -5.83 15.64
N LYS A 43 20.49 -7.12 15.84
CA LYS A 43 21.49 -7.88 15.06
C LYS A 43 21.19 -7.96 13.55
N ASN A 44 19.93 -7.77 13.16
CA ASN A 44 19.46 -7.92 11.77
C ASN A 44 19.18 -6.58 11.07
N ALA A 45 19.17 -5.46 11.82
CA ALA A 45 18.79 -4.14 11.30
C ALA A 45 19.60 -3.72 10.06
N GLY A 46 20.91 -4.00 10.04
CA GLY A 46 21.78 -3.66 8.91
C GLY A 46 21.46 -4.38 7.59
N THR A 47 20.72 -5.50 7.64
CA THR A 47 20.37 -6.27 6.44
C THR A 47 19.13 -5.74 5.71
N ILE A 48 18.40 -4.81 6.32
CA ILE A 48 17.09 -4.33 5.83
C ILE A 48 17.27 -3.24 4.77
N VAL A 49 18.19 -2.29 4.99
CA VAL A 49 18.42 -1.17 4.05
C VAL A 49 18.74 -1.67 2.63
N PRO A 50 19.70 -2.59 2.41
CA PRO A 50 20.00 -3.06 1.06
C PRO A 50 18.84 -3.80 0.39
N LYS A 51 18.01 -4.50 1.18
CA LYS A 51 16.82 -5.20 0.69
C LYS A 51 15.80 -4.21 0.12
N ILE A 52 15.47 -3.17 0.87
CA ILE A 52 14.49 -2.17 0.43
C ILE A 52 14.98 -1.43 -0.81
N LEU A 53 16.26 -1.03 -0.85
CA LEU A 53 16.84 -0.39 -2.04
C LEU A 53 16.81 -1.29 -3.27
N ALA A 54 17.16 -2.58 -3.11
CA ALA A 54 17.14 -3.55 -4.20
C ALA A 54 15.72 -3.74 -4.75
N ASN A 55 14.72 -3.88 -3.89
CA ASN A 55 13.35 -4.10 -4.32
C ASN A 55 12.69 -2.88 -4.93
N PHE A 56 12.95 -1.69 -4.39
CA PHE A 56 12.50 -0.46 -5.02
C PHE A 56 13.09 -0.32 -6.43
N SER A 57 14.38 -0.64 -6.60
CA SER A 57 15.06 -0.60 -7.90
C SER A 57 14.51 -1.65 -8.88
N ILE A 58 14.29 -2.88 -8.43
CA ILE A 58 13.71 -3.95 -9.25
C ILE A 58 12.28 -3.60 -9.65
N ALA A 59 11.45 -3.13 -8.71
CA ALA A 59 10.09 -2.73 -8.99
C ALA A 59 10.04 -1.60 -10.02
N ALA A 60 10.92 -0.60 -9.91
CA ALA A 60 11.01 0.50 -10.88
C ALA A 60 11.31 -0.02 -12.29
N LEU A 61 12.32 -0.88 -12.43
CA LEU A 61 12.74 -1.43 -13.72
C LEU A 61 11.70 -2.38 -14.32
N CYS A 62 11.14 -3.29 -13.52
CA CYS A 62 10.13 -4.24 -13.98
C CYS A 62 8.81 -3.56 -14.35
N TYR A 63 8.37 -2.59 -13.54
CA TYR A 63 7.13 -1.88 -13.79
C TYR A 63 7.24 -0.96 -15.00
N TRP A 64 8.40 -0.31 -15.20
CA TRP A 64 8.73 0.42 -16.44
C TRP A 64 8.73 -0.50 -17.67
N ALA A 65 9.42 -1.64 -17.60
CA ALA A 65 9.59 -2.54 -18.73
C ALA A 65 8.25 -3.14 -19.19
N VAL A 66 7.45 -3.67 -18.27
CA VAL A 66 6.21 -4.39 -18.61
C VAL A 66 5.04 -4.12 -17.67
N GLY A 67 5.27 -3.77 -16.41
CA GLY A 67 4.20 -3.70 -15.42
C GLY A 67 3.14 -2.64 -15.74
N PHE A 68 3.54 -1.44 -16.15
CA PHE A 68 2.57 -0.38 -16.51
C PHE A 68 1.75 -0.74 -17.75
N ALA A 69 2.38 -1.40 -18.73
CA ALA A 69 1.71 -1.90 -19.92
C ALA A 69 0.65 -2.96 -19.59
N LEU A 70 1.01 -3.91 -18.73
CA LEU A 70 0.10 -4.95 -18.27
C LEU A 70 -1.01 -4.41 -17.37
N ALA A 71 -0.74 -3.37 -16.58
CA ALA A 71 -1.74 -2.76 -15.71
C ALA A 71 -2.73 -1.88 -16.46
N PHE A 72 -2.28 -1.05 -17.41
CA PHE A 72 -3.11 0.03 -17.97
C PHE A 72 -3.15 0.13 -19.50
N GLY A 73 -2.31 -0.63 -20.20
CA GLY A 73 -2.16 -0.50 -21.64
C GLY A 73 -3.27 -1.19 -22.43
N GLY A 74 -3.93 -0.48 -23.33
CA GLY A 74 -5.02 -1.02 -24.14
C GLY A 74 -6.27 -1.36 -23.31
N SER A 75 -7.07 -2.30 -23.80
CA SER A 75 -8.40 -2.64 -23.25
C SER A 75 -8.62 -4.15 -23.18
N GLY A 76 -7.58 -4.90 -22.79
CA GLY A 76 -7.70 -6.34 -22.63
C GLY A 76 -8.68 -6.71 -21.51
N TRP A 77 -9.24 -7.92 -21.57
CA TRP A 77 -10.12 -8.41 -20.52
C TRP A 77 -9.37 -8.77 -19.23
N PHE A 78 -8.21 -9.41 -19.39
CA PHE A 78 -7.45 -10.03 -18.32
C PHE A 78 -6.17 -9.26 -17.96
N ALA A 79 -5.50 -8.68 -18.95
CA ALA A 79 -4.31 -7.87 -18.78
C ALA A 79 -4.21 -6.86 -19.92
N GLY A 80 -3.48 -5.78 -19.69
CA GLY A 80 -3.14 -4.82 -20.72
C GLY A 80 -2.26 -5.40 -21.82
N THR A 81 -2.38 -4.85 -23.02
CA THR A 81 -1.84 -5.43 -24.26
C THR A 81 -0.89 -4.51 -25.03
N ALA A 82 -0.59 -3.32 -24.50
CA ALA A 82 0.21 -2.30 -25.20
C ALA A 82 1.03 -1.43 -24.24
N GLY A 83 2.04 -0.72 -24.76
CA GLY A 83 2.76 0.31 -24.00
C GLY A 83 3.96 -0.19 -23.18
N THR A 84 4.56 -1.33 -23.53
CA THR A 84 5.80 -1.83 -22.88
C THR A 84 6.93 -0.81 -22.97
N PHE A 85 7.83 -0.83 -21.99
CA PHE A 85 8.97 0.09 -21.84
C PHE A 85 8.59 1.57 -21.77
N LEU A 86 7.32 1.86 -21.44
CA LEU A 86 6.74 3.21 -21.51
C LEU A 86 7.13 3.93 -22.82
N GLY A 87 7.12 3.20 -23.95
CA GLY A 87 7.63 3.68 -25.23
C GLY A 87 6.79 4.77 -25.91
N THR A 88 5.85 5.38 -25.18
CA THR A 88 4.87 6.33 -25.70
C THR A 88 4.38 7.30 -24.63
N ASN A 89 4.13 8.54 -25.03
CA ASN A 89 3.43 9.55 -24.23
C ASN A 89 1.97 9.76 -24.69
N ASN A 90 1.50 8.97 -25.65
CA ASN A 90 0.11 9.06 -26.11
C ASN A 90 -0.83 8.46 -25.06
N GLY A 91 -1.69 9.30 -24.47
CA GLY A 91 -2.69 8.90 -23.48
C GLY A 91 -3.74 7.93 -24.02
N ASP A 92 -3.99 7.91 -25.33
CA ASP A 92 -4.99 7.03 -25.96
C ASP A 92 -4.67 5.54 -25.80
N LEU A 93 -3.39 5.21 -25.58
CA LEU A 93 -2.96 3.83 -25.29
C LEU A 93 -3.30 3.39 -23.87
N PHE A 94 -3.79 4.30 -23.01
CA PHE A 94 -4.11 4.04 -21.60
C PHE A 94 -5.54 4.51 -21.28
N PRO A 95 -6.57 3.92 -21.92
CA PRO A 95 -7.95 4.42 -21.90
C PRO A 95 -8.55 4.47 -20.49
N ALA A 96 -8.17 3.54 -19.59
CA ALA A 96 -8.62 3.53 -18.20
C ALA A 96 -8.21 4.79 -17.41
N MET A 97 -7.19 5.53 -17.87
CA MET A 97 -6.72 6.77 -17.27
C MET A 97 -7.10 8.02 -18.08
N ALA A 98 -8.01 7.91 -19.05
CA ALA A 98 -8.43 9.02 -19.90
C ALA A 98 -9.21 10.12 -19.16
N PHE A 99 -9.71 9.84 -17.94
CA PHE A 99 -10.39 10.81 -17.08
C PHE A 99 -9.47 11.91 -16.52
N SER A 100 -8.15 11.74 -16.64
CA SER A 100 -7.14 12.72 -16.22
C SER A 100 -6.30 13.18 -17.42
N THR A 101 -6.00 14.48 -17.47
CA THR A 101 -5.09 15.09 -18.46
C THR A 101 -3.63 15.14 -17.98
N ALA A 102 -3.32 14.57 -16.80
CA ALA A 102 -1.94 14.45 -16.34
C ALA A 102 -1.08 13.68 -17.35
N ALA A 103 0.19 14.09 -17.49
CA ALA A 103 1.11 13.47 -18.43
C ALA A 103 1.30 11.97 -18.15
N VAL A 104 1.42 11.17 -19.20
CA VAL A 104 1.62 9.71 -19.09
C VAL A 104 2.81 9.33 -18.19
N PRO A 105 3.99 9.99 -18.27
CA PRO A 105 5.09 9.70 -17.34
C PRO A 105 4.75 9.94 -15.86
N ALA A 106 3.91 10.94 -15.55
CA ALA A 106 3.48 11.20 -14.17
C ALA A 106 2.52 10.12 -13.68
N LYS A 107 1.57 9.71 -14.52
CA LYS A 107 0.66 8.58 -14.23
C LYS A 107 1.45 7.27 -14.04
N PHE A 108 2.43 7.01 -14.89
CA PHE A 108 3.36 5.90 -14.74
C PHE A 108 4.06 5.92 -13.37
N PHE A 109 4.68 7.06 -13.03
CA PHE A 109 5.45 7.17 -11.80
C PHE A 109 4.56 6.98 -10.57
N PHE A 110 3.35 7.54 -10.58
CA PHE A 110 2.33 7.33 -9.54
C PHE A 110 1.93 5.86 -9.38
N GLN A 111 1.69 5.14 -10.47
CA GLN A 111 1.30 3.73 -10.42
C GLN A 111 2.46 2.79 -10.07
N PHE A 112 3.68 3.14 -10.47
CA PHE A 112 4.90 2.45 -10.04
C PHE A 112 5.03 2.48 -8.51
N VAL A 113 4.87 3.65 -7.89
CA VAL A 113 5.06 3.74 -6.43
C VAL A 113 3.96 2.99 -5.66
N PHE A 114 2.76 2.79 -6.24
CA PHE A 114 1.74 1.89 -5.69
C PHE A 114 2.18 0.43 -5.74
N CYS A 115 2.73 -0.02 -6.87
CA CYS A 115 3.35 -1.35 -6.99
C CYS A 115 4.45 -1.54 -5.95
N ALA A 116 5.31 -0.53 -5.75
CA ALA A 116 6.38 -0.57 -4.77
C ALA A 116 5.85 -0.64 -3.32
N VAL A 117 4.76 0.06 -3.00
CA VAL A 117 4.09 -0.03 -1.69
C VAL A 117 3.50 -1.43 -1.48
N SER A 118 2.80 -1.98 -2.48
CA SER A 118 2.23 -3.34 -2.40
C SER A 118 3.32 -4.38 -2.16
N LEU A 119 4.44 -4.25 -2.88
CA LEU A 119 5.59 -5.11 -2.71
C LEU A 119 6.23 -4.96 -1.31
N ALA A 120 6.32 -3.76 -0.76
CA ALA A 120 6.86 -3.53 0.59
C ALA A 120 6.07 -4.25 1.70
N ILE A 121 4.75 -4.39 1.55
CA ILE A 121 3.89 -5.14 2.47
C ILE A 121 4.34 -6.60 2.59
N VAL A 122 4.70 -7.23 1.48
CA VAL A 122 5.20 -8.62 1.46
C VAL A 122 6.41 -8.75 2.38
N TRP A 123 7.32 -7.79 2.33
CA TRP A 123 8.61 -7.89 2.99
C TRP A 123 8.58 -7.67 4.48
N GLY A 124 7.70 -6.80 4.95
CA GLY A 124 7.43 -6.63 6.38
C GLY A 124 7.09 -7.94 7.09
N THR A 125 6.46 -8.89 6.40
CA THR A 125 6.13 -10.21 7.01
C THR A 125 7.33 -11.16 7.13
N THR A 126 8.34 -10.97 6.28
CA THR A 126 9.45 -11.93 6.10
C THR A 126 10.73 -11.54 6.84
N ILE A 127 10.63 -10.54 7.72
CA ILE A 127 11.73 -9.98 8.51
C ILE A 127 12.60 -11.09 9.13
N GLU A 128 13.92 -10.88 9.02
CA GLU A 128 15.02 -11.69 9.56
C GLU A 128 15.32 -13.06 8.94
N ARG A 129 14.41 -13.67 8.18
CA ARG A 129 14.55 -15.09 7.80
C ARG A 129 14.48 -15.41 6.32
N ILE A 130 14.06 -14.46 5.48
CA ILE A 130 14.09 -14.67 4.03
C ILE A 130 15.51 -14.58 3.46
N LYS A 131 15.83 -15.52 2.56
CA LYS A 131 17.06 -15.50 1.76
C LYS A 131 17.04 -14.35 0.76
N PHE A 132 18.14 -13.62 0.64
CA PHE A 132 18.24 -12.45 -0.25
C PHE A 132 17.92 -12.79 -1.72
N GLY A 133 18.38 -13.94 -2.24
CA GLY A 133 18.07 -14.32 -3.62
C GLY A 133 16.56 -14.55 -3.89
N ALA A 134 15.85 -15.16 -2.94
CA ALA A 134 14.40 -15.38 -3.06
C ALA A 134 13.63 -14.04 -3.04
N TYR A 135 14.12 -13.11 -2.23
CA TYR A 135 13.62 -11.74 -2.12
C TYR A 135 13.68 -10.98 -3.47
N LEU A 136 14.82 -11.06 -4.17
CA LEU A 136 14.99 -10.43 -5.49
C LEU A 136 14.13 -11.08 -6.57
N LEU A 137 14.11 -12.42 -6.65
CA LEU A 137 13.35 -13.14 -7.68
C LEU A 137 11.84 -12.87 -7.55
N TYR A 138 11.34 -12.89 -6.32
CA TYR A 138 9.94 -12.59 -6.06
C TYR A 138 9.63 -11.14 -6.42
N ALA A 139 10.49 -10.17 -6.12
CA ALA A 139 10.28 -8.77 -6.53
C ALA A 139 10.13 -8.61 -8.05
N VAL A 140 10.91 -9.36 -8.84
CA VAL A 140 10.77 -9.41 -10.30
C VAL A 140 9.39 -9.94 -10.69
N VAL A 141 9.02 -11.13 -10.23
CA VAL A 141 7.74 -11.78 -10.59
C VAL A 141 6.54 -10.94 -10.12
N PHE A 142 6.60 -10.39 -8.92
CA PHE A 142 5.52 -9.61 -8.35
C PHE A 142 5.30 -8.31 -9.12
N SER A 143 6.37 -7.55 -9.40
CA SER A 143 6.28 -6.24 -10.04
C SER A 143 6.05 -6.31 -11.56
N SER A 144 6.44 -7.43 -12.20
CA SER A 144 6.25 -7.62 -13.64
C SER A 144 4.96 -8.36 -14.00
N LEU A 145 4.43 -9.22 -13.13
CA LEU A 145 3.29 -10.08 -13.46
C LEU A 145 2.17 -9.99 -12.43
N ILE A 146 2.41 -10.37 -11.17
CA ILE A 146 1.32 -10.56 -10.19
C ILE A 146 0.57 -9.25 -9.94
N TYR A 147 1.26 -8.22 -9.48
CA TYR A 147 0.66 -6.92 -9.20
C TYR A 147 0.02 -6.28 -10.44
N PRO A 148 0.72 -6.10 -11.58
CA PRO A 148 0.14 -5.37 -12.69
C PRO A 148 -1.05 -6.09 -13.34
N ILE A 149 -1.07 -7.41 -13.42
CA ILE A 149 -2.22 -8.16 -13.97
C ILE A 149 -3.46 -7.96 -13.10
N ILE A 150 -3.33 -8.08 -11.78
CA ILE A 150 -4.48 -7.91 -10.88
C ILE A 150 -4.88 -6.43 -10.79
N SER A 151 -3.92 -5.50 -10.82
CA SER A 151 -4.17 -4.06 -10.96
C SER A 151 -4.98 -3.78 -12.23
N HIS A 152 -4.73 -4.48 -13.33
CA HIS A 152 -5.52 -4.36 -14.54
C HIS A 152 -6.99 -4.72 -14.35
N TRP A 153 -7.27 -5.78 -13.58
CA TRP A 153 -8.65 -6.23 -13.35
C TRP A 153 -9.52 -5.14 -12.76
N ILE A 154 -8.95 -4.24 -11.95
CA ILE A 154 -9.68 -3.23 -11.16
C ILE A 154 -9.40 -1.80 -11.64
N PHE A 155 -8.13 -1.39 -11.79
CA PHE A 155 -7.75 -0.03 -12.21
C PHE A 155 -7.56 0.10 -13.73
N GLY A 156 -7.23 -1.00 -14.42
CA GLY A 156 -6.92 -1.01 -15.85
C GLY A 156 -8.10 -1.19 -16.80
N GLY A 157 -9.32 -1.30 -16.26
CA GLY A 157 -10.53 -1.56 -17.05
C GLY A 157 -10.74 -3.04 -17.41
N GLY A 158 -10.08 -3.97 -16.72
CA GLY A 158 -10.29 -5.40 -16.87
C GLY A 158 -11.61 -5.88 -16.26
N TRP A 159 -11.77 -7.20 -16.19
CA TRP A 159 -13.06 -7.84 -15.91
C TRP A 159 -13.75 -7.49 -14.58
N LEU A 160 -12.99 -7.25 -13.49
CA LEU A 160 -13.61 -6.88 -12.21
C LEU A 160 -14.24 -5.48 -12.32
N ALA A 161 -13.54 -4.54 -12.94
CA ALA A 161 -14.08 -3.20 -13.21
C ALA A 161 -15.24 -3.24 -14.22
N ALA A 162 -15.08 -3.98 -15.32
CA ALA A 162 -16.01 -3.93 -16.44
C ALA A 162 -17.32 -4.71 -16.21
N ASN A 163 -17.29 -5.83 -15.46
CA ASN A 163 -18.42 -6.77 -15.41
C ASN A 163 -19.08 -6.90 -14.06
N VAL A 164 -18.32 -6.66 -12.98
CA VAL A 164 -18.84 -6.62 -11.62
C VAL A 164 -18.80 -5.22 -11.02
N HIS A 165 -18.34 -4.22 -11.78
CA HIS A 165 -18.28 -2.82 -11.36
C HIS A 165 -17.59 -2.63 -10.01
N MET A 166 -16.52 -3.42 -9.80
CA MET A 166 -15.76 -3.38 -8.57
C MET A 166 -15.19 -1.96 -8.35
N GLN A 167 -15.45 -1.42 -7.16
CA GLN A 167 -14.97 -0.10 -6.75
C GLN A 167 -13.83 -0.25 -5.76
N ASP A 168 -12.68 0.30 -6.12
CA ASP A 168 -11.53 0.46 -5.24
C ASP A 168 -10.88 1.78 -5.66
N PHE A 169 -11.03 2.84 -4.87
CA PHE A 169 -10.60 4.18 -5.31
C PHE A 169 -9.08 4.31 -5.37
N ALA A 170 -8.39 3.85 -4.32
CA ALA A 170 -6.95 4.00 -4.17
C ALA A 170 -6.21 2.68 -3.90
N GLY A 171 -6.88 1.56 -3.64
CA GLY A 171 -6.22 0.25 -3.54
C GLY A 171 -6.29 -0.48 -2.19
N SER A 172 -7.43 -0.50 -1.48
CA SER A 172 -7.60 -1.46 -0.36
C SER A 172 -7.44 -2.90 -0.84
N THR A 173 -7.95 -3.19 -2.03
CA THR A 173 -7.67 -4.45 -2.71
C THR A 173 -6.37 -4.37 -3.47
N VAL A 174 -6.27 -3.48 -4.46
CA VAL A 174 -5.18 -3.48 -5.47
C VAL A 174 -3.80 -3.36 -4.85
N VAL A 175 -3.63 -2.62 -3.75
CA VAL A 175 -2.32 -2.48 -3.12
C VAL A 175 -2.25 -3.35 -1.88
N HIS A 176 -3.19 -3.20 -0.96
CA HIS A 176 -3.07 -3.77 0.37
C HIS A 176 -3.42 -5.27 0.42
N LEU A 177 -4.57 -5.68 -0.11
CA LEU A 177 -4.94 -7.10 -0.13
C LEU A 177 -4.04 -7.92 -1.05
N ILE A 178 -3.63 -7.40 -2.21
CA ILE A 178 -2.64 -8.09 -3.07
C ILE A 178 -1.32 -8.26 -2.34
N GLY A 179 -0.81 -7.19 -1.71
CA GLY A 179 0.43 -7.24 -0.94
C GLY A 179 0.34 -8.26 0.20
N ALA A 180 -0.77 -8.23 0.96
CA ALA A 180 -0.99 -9.13 2.09
C ALA A 180 -1.19 -10.60 1.68
N THR A 181 -1.88 -10.87 0.58
CA THR A 181 -2.04 -12.25 0.07
C THR A 181 -0.75 -12.79 -0.54
N GLY A 182 0.03 -11.93 -1.21
CA GLY A 182 1.39 -12.24 -1.63
C GLY A 182 2.30 -12.55 -0.43
N ALA A 183 2.16 -11.79 0.67
CA ALA A 183 2.84 -12.02 1.93
C ALA A 183 2.43 -13.33 2.58
N LEU A 184 1.12 -13.63 2.61
CA LEU A 184 0.59 -14.88 3.15
C LEU A 184 1.16 -16.09 2.42
N ALA A 185 1.21 -16.04 1.08
CA ALA A 185 1.82 -17.10 0.28
C ALA A 185 3.31 -17.31 0.64
N ALA A 186 4.06 -16.23 0.85
CA ALA A 186 5.45 -16.31 1.30
C ALA A 186 5.57 -16.91 2.71
N LEU A 187 4.73 -16.47 3.66
CA LEU A 187 4.73 -16.94 5.04
C LEU A 187 4.41 -18.43 5.18
N LEU A 188 3.45 -18.93 4.40
CA LEU A 188 3.07 -20.34 4.38
C LEU A 188 4.23 -21.28 3.98
N LEU A 189 5.22 -20.75 3.24
CA LEU A 189 6.40 -21.50 2.79
C LEU A 189 7.65 -21.23 3.63
N LEU A 190 7.77 -20.03 4.21
CA LEU A 190 8.97 -19.57 4.90
C LEU A 190 9.11 -20.14 6.33
N GLY A 191 7.99 -20.45 6.98
CA GLY A 191 7.95 -20.84 8.38
C GLY A 191 8.21 -19.66 9.34
N PRO A 192 8.18 -19.92 10.66
CA PRO A 192 8.33 -18.89 11.69
C PRO A 192 9.78 -18.53 11.99
N ARG A 193 10.02 -17.36 12.60
CA ARG A 193 11.34 -16.96 13.14
C ARG A 193 11.73 -17.87 14.31
N ASP A 194 13.05 -18.06 14.45
CA ASP A 194 13.61 -18.79 15.59
C ASP A 194 13.14 -18.21 16.92
N GLY A 195 12.58 -19.08 17.76
CA GLY A 195 12.05 -18.73 19.08
C GLY A 195 10.62 -18.21 19.08
N LYS A 196 9.96 -18.07 17.90
CA LYS A 196 8.58 -17.57 17.84
C LYS A 196 7.57 -18.50 18.52
N TYR A 197 7.74 -19.81 18.38
CA TYR A 197 6.85 -20.78 19.02
C TYR A 197 7.63 -21.66 20.00
N GLY A 198 7.07 -21.85 21.19
CA GLY A 198 7.58 -22.79 22.20
C GLY A 198 7.45 -24.25 21.76
N LYS A 199 8.02 -25.18 22.53
CA LYS A 199 7.91 -26.62 22.26
C LYS A 199 6.47 -27.14 22.29
N ASP A 200 5.60 -26.46 23.02
CA ASP A 200 4.16 -26.70 23.13
C ASP A 200 3.33 -25.95 22.08
N GLY A 201 3.98 -25.23 21.16
CA GLY A 201 3.34 -24.42 20.13
C GLY A 201 2.85 -23.05 20.61
N THR A 202 3.10 -22.67 21.87
CA THR A 202 2.67 -21.36 22.37
C THR A 202 3.44 -20.21 21.71
N PRO A 203 2.79 -19.10 21.32
CA PRO A 203 3.46 -17.96 20.71
C PRO A 203 4.25 -17.16 21.74
N ASN A 204 5.51 -16.88 21.41
CA ASN A 204 6.37 -15.95 22.13
C ASN A 204 6.35 -14.58 21.44
N VAL A 205 6.41 -13.53 22.25
CA VAL A 205 6.60 -12.17 21.75
C VAL A 205 8.07 -11.99 21.38
N ILE A 206 8.34 -11.58 20.14
CA ILE A 206 9.66 -11.13 19.69
C ILE A 206 9.59 -9.60 19.62
N PRO A 207 10.10 -8.89 20.64
CA PRO A 207 9.96 -7.43 20.69
C PRO A 207 10.82 -6.77 19.61
N GLY A 208 10.27 -5.69 19.02
CA GLY A 208 11.04 -4.79 18.18
C GLY A 208 12.14 -4.10 18.98
N HIS A 209 13.31 -3.87 18.37
CA HIS A 209 14.44 -3.26 19.06
C HIS A 209 14.33 -1.73 19.20
N ASN A 210 13.43 -1.07 18.45
CA ASN A 210 13.27 0.39 18.50
C ASN A 210 11.82 0.82 18.17
N MET A 211 10.95 0.82 19.18
CA MET A 211 9.54 1.22 19.04
C MET A 211 9.32 2.72 18.76
N PRO A 212 10.13 3.67 19.25
CA PRO A 212 10.06 5.06 18.79
C PRO A 212 10.26 5.20 17.28
N LEU A 213 11.17 4.41 16.69
CA LEU A 213 11.36 4.36 15.24
C LEU A 213 10.13 3.80 14.51
N VAL A 214 9.45 2.79 15.07
CA VAL A 214 8.14 2.32 14.58
C VAL A 214 7.10 3.44 14.63
N GLY A 215 7.05 4.22 15.72
CA GLY A 215 6.15 5.37 15.81
C GLY A 215 6.42 6.42 14.72
N LEU A 216 7.69 6.74 14.46
CA LEU A 216 8.08 7.63 13.35
C LEU A 216 7.68 7.05 12.00
N ALA A 217 7.89 5.76 11.78
CA ALA A 217 7.52 5.06 10.56
C ALA A 217 6.02 5.19 10.26
N VAL A 218 5.16 4.99 11.26
CA VAL A 218 3.70 5.12 11.12
C VAL A 218 3.32 6.55 10.73
N LEU A 219 3.94 7.57 11.31
CA LEU A 219 3.69 8.97 10.93
C LEU A 219 4.14 9.28 9.50
N VAL A 220 5.28 8.73 9.08
CA VAL A 220 5.75 8.85 7.68
C VAL A 220 4.77 8.18 6.71
N LEU A 221 4.26 7.00 7.05
CA LEU A 221 3.25 6.31 6.24
C LEU A 221 1.93 7.08 6.17
N TRP A 222 1.45 7.61 7.31
CA TRP A 222 0.26 8.46 7.36
C TRP A 222 0.43 9.68 6.45
N PHE A 223 1.56 10.38 6.56
CA PHE A 223 1.86 11.52 5.71
C PHE A 223 1.88 11.17 4.22
N GLY A 224 2.54 10.06 3.85
CA GLY A 224 2.55 9.57 2.47
C GLY A 224 1.17 9.16 1.96
N TRP A 225 0.26 8.73 2.86
CA TRP A 225 -1.10 8.33 2.52
C TRP A 225 -1.97 9.46 1.97
N PHE A 226 -1.63 10.72 2.28
CA PHE A 226 -2.27 11.87 1.61
C PHE A 226 -1.95 11.87 0.11
N GLY A 227 -0.72 11.56 -0.29
CA GLY A 227 -0.41 11.34 -1.71
C GLY A 227 -1.10 10.11 -2.28
N PHE A 228 -1.24 9.05 -1.48
CA PHE A 228 -1.84 7.80 -1.90
C PHE A 228 -3.34 7.95 -2.22
N ASN A 229 -4.14 8.37 -1.24
CA ASN A 229 -5.58 8.50 -1.41
C ASN A 229 -5.91 9.75 -2.22
N ALA A 230 -5.50 10.94 -1.79
CA ALA A 230 -5.89 12.17 -2.49
C ALA A 230 -5.33 12.21 -3.92
N GLY A 231 -4.12 11.69 -4.13
CA GLY A 231 -3.52 11.58 -5.46
C GLY A 231 -4.26 10.66 -6.42
N SER A 232 -5.03 9.68 -5.91
CA SER A 232 -5.82 8.75 -6.74
C SER A 232 -6.97 9.42 -7.48
N THR A 233 -7.28 10.68 -7.17
CA THR A 233 -8.11 11.55 -8.02
C THR A 233 -7.50 11.78 -9.41
N LEU A 234 -6.16 11.71 -9.52
CA LEU A 234 -5.37 12.13 -10.68
C LEU A 234 -5.74 13.53 -11.21
N GLY A 235 -6.35 14.37 -10.36
CA GLY A 235 -6.94 15.65 -10.72
C GLY A 235 -6.94 16.62 -9.55
N ALA A 236 -6.79 17.91 -9.83
CA ALA A 236 -6.64 18.94 -8.80
C ALA A 236 -7.67 20.08 -8.88
N ILE A 237 -8.50 20.12 -9.93
CA ILE A 237 -9.32 21.30 -10.25
C ILE A 237 -10.68 21.29 -9.57
N ASP A 238 -11.29 20.11 -9.41
CA ASP A 238 -12.61 19.97 -8.79
C ASP A 238 -12.56 20.00 -7.26
N GLY A 239 -11.36 20.13 -6.66
CA GLY A 239 -11.17 20.16 -5.21
C GLY A 239 -11.36 18.81 -4.52
N ARG A 240 -11.77 17.75 -5.24
CA ARG A 240 -12.09 16.44 -4.67
C ARG A 240 -10.93 15.82 -3.89
N PHE A 241 -9.69 16.07 -4.30
CA PHE A 241 -8.51 15.58 -3.60
C PHE A 241 -8.43 16.10 -2.15
N THR A 242 -8.97 17.29 -1.87
CA THR A 242 -9.01 17.85 -0.51
C THR A 242 -10.00 17.10 0.38
N GLU A 243 -11.16 16.72 -0.17
CA GLU A 243 -12.19 15.94 0.54
C GLU A 243 -11.64 14.55 0.90
N VAL A 244 -10.99 13.90 -0.07
CA VAL A 244 -10.34 12.60 0.12
C VAL A 244 -9.26 12.67 1.21
N ALA A 245 -8.51 13.76 1.28
CA ALA A 245 -7.50 13.96 2.34
C ALA A 245 -8.15 14.06 3.73
N VAL A 246 -9.29 14.76 3.86
CA VAL A 246 -10.04 14.86 5.12
C VAL A 246 -10.59 13.50 5.54
N VAL A 247 -11.24 12.78 4.62
CA VAL A 247 -11.75 11.41 4.84
C VAL A 247 -10.62 10.49 5.34
N THR A 248 -9.47 10.54 4.68
CA THR A 248 -8.27 9.76 5.05
C THR A 248 -7.82 10.06 6.47
N ASN A 249 -7.73 11.34 6.85
CA ASN A 249 -7.28 11.75 8.17
C ASN A 249 -8.26 11.36 9.29
N LEU A 250 -9.56 11.54 9.06
CA LEU A 250 -10.60 11.19 10.04
C LEU A 250 -10.62 9.68 10.33
N ALA A 251 -10.49 8.86 9.29
CA ALA A 251 -10.39 7.42 9.44
C ALA A 251 -9.15 7.01 10.25
N ALA A 252 -7.98 7.51 9.88
CA ALA A 252 -6.73 7.20 10.57
C ALA A 252 -6.76 7.58 12.06
N ALA A 253 -7.27 8.78 12.38
CA ALA A 253 -7.44 9.24 13.76
C ALA A 253 -8.36 8.33 14.57
N ALA A 254 -9.51 7.96 14.02
CA ALA A 254 -10.43 7.03 14.67
C ALA A 254 -9.83 5.63 14.81
N GLY A 255 -9.02 5.18 13.84
CA GLY A 255 -8.32 3.91 13.87
C GLY A 255 -7.35 3.77 15.04
N VAL A 256 -6.55 4.81 15.30
CA VAL A 256 -5.67 4.85 16.47
C VAL A 256 -6.46 4.71 17.76
N LEU A 257 -7.54 5.49 17.92
CA LEU A 257 -8.38 5.43 19.12
C LEU A 257 -9.08 4.08 19.26
N GLY A 258 -9.56 3.50 18.15
CA GLY A 258 -10.16 2.17 18.11
C GLY A 258 -9.18 1.08 18.56
N ALA A 259 -7.94 1.12 18.06
CA ALA A 259 -6.89 0.18 18.46
C ALA A 259 -6.46 0.36 19.91
N MET A 260 -6.34 1.60 20.39
CA MET A 260 -6.02 1.87 21.79
C MET A 260 -7.11 1.31 22.71
N LEU A 261 -8.40 1.49 22.36
CA LEU A 261 -9.51 0.91 23.09
C LEU A 261 -9.46 -0.62 23.06
N ALA A 262 -9.30 -1.23 21.88
CA ALA A 262 -9.22 -2.69 21.74
C ALA A 262 -8.03 -3.27 22.51
N SER A 263 -6.86 -2.63 22.46
CA SER A 263 -5.65 -3.02 23.21
C SER A 263 -5.90 -2.96 24.71
N GLN A 264 -6.56 -1.90 25.20
CA GLN A 264 -6.92 -1.79 26.61
C GLN A 264 -7.90 -2.89 27.05
N LEU A 265 -8.82 -3.33 26.18
CA LEU A 265 -9.75 -4.42 26.48
C LEU A 265 -9.09 -5.80 26.43
N ALA A 266 -8.25 -6.05 25.42
CA ALA A 266 -7.67 -7.36 25.13
C ALA A 266 -6.42 -7.67 25.96
N VAL A 267 -5.51 -6.71 26.09
CA VAL A 267 -4.18 -6.91 26.70
C VAL A 267 -3.87 -5.96 27.86
N ARG A 268 -4.82 -5.06 28.23
CA ARG A 268 -4.74 -4.17 29.41
C ARG A 268 -3.54 -3.21 29.41
N THR A 269 -3.03 -2.88 28.22
CA THR A 269 -1.93 -1.93 28.03
C THR A 269 -2.11 -1.15 26.73
N PHE A 270 -1.50 0.03 26.66
CA PHE A 270 -1.36 0.79 25.42
C PHE A 270 0.00 0.45 24.79
N ASP A 271 -0.05 -0.35 23.72
CA ASP A 271 1.14 -0.74 22.96
C ASP A 271 1.28 0.12 21.69
N ILE A 272 2.50 0.61 21.42
CA ILE A 272 2.81 1.44 20.25
C ILE A 272 2.60 0.66 18.94
N GLY A 273 2.93 -0.64 18.94
CA GLY A 273 2.73 -1.50 17.77
C GLY A 273 1.23 -1.70 17.45
N MET A 274 0.39 -1.88 18.47
CA MET A 274 -1.07 -1.99 18.32
C MET A 274 -1.70 -0.66 17.87
N ALA A 275 -1.36 0.45 18.51
CA ALA A 275 -1.86 1.77 18.11
C ALA A 275 -1.41 2.15 16.68
N GLY A 276 -0.15 1.85 16.35
CA GLY A 276 0.41 2.04 15.02
C GLY A 276 -0.29 1.19 13.95
N ASN A 277 -0.49 -0.10 14.21
CA ASN A 277 -1.30 -0.96 13.34
C ASN A 277 -2.75 -0.50 13.25
N GLY A 278 -3.30 0.13 14.30
CA GLY A 278 -4.60 0.81 14.26
C GLY A 278 -4.69 1.91 13.22
N ALA A 279 -3.67 2.78 13.17
CA ALA A 279 -3.56 3.80 12.14
C ALA A 279 -3.47 3.18 10.75
N ILE A 280 -2.57 2.20 10.56
CA ILE A 280 -2.36 1.55 9.26
C ILE A 280 -3.62 0.82 8.79
N ALA A 281 -4.26 0.02 9.65
CA ALA A 281 -5.49 -0.69 9.31
C ALA A 281 -6.62 0.26 8.91
N ALA A 282 -6.78 1.38 9.61
CA ALA A 282 -7.78 2.38 9.26
C ALA A 282 -7.48 3.09 7.95
N LEU A 283 -6.22 3.42 7.71
CA LEU A 283 -5.75 3.98 6.45
C LEU A 283 -5.97 2.99 5.29
N VAL A 284 -5.71 1.70 5.49
CA VAL A 284 -6.02 0.65 4.52
C VAL A 284 -7.52 0.55 4.27
N ALA A 285 -8.34 0.45 5.31
CA ALA A 285 -9.78 0.27 5.17
C ALA A 285 -10.45 1.46 4.45
N ILE A 286 -10.00 2.69 4.73
CA ILE A 286 -10.56 3.87 4.05
C ILE A 286 -10.06 4.03 2.61
N THR A 287 -8.99 3.35 2.20
CA THR A 287 -8.34 3.55 0.89
C THR A 287 -9.31 3.33 -0.29
N ALA A 288 -10.02 2.20 -0.33
CA ALA A 288 -11.02 1.89 -1.35
C ALA A 288 -12.23 2.85 -1.35
N PRO A 289 -12.87 3.15 -0.21
CA PRO A 289 -14.00 4.06 -0.16
C PRO A 289 -13.64 5.56 -0.13
N SER A 290 -12.36 5.93 -0.02
CA SER A 290 -11.96 7.32 0.28
C SER A 290 -12.44 8.36 -0.75
N GLY A 291 -12.65 7.95 -1.99
CA GLY A 291 -13.23 8.78 -3.05
C GLY A 291 -14.76 8.69 -3.18
N TYR A 292 -15.44 7.89 -2.37
CA TYR A 292 -16.86 7.57 -2.52
C TYR A 292 -17.72 7.90 -1.30
N VAL A 293 -17.11 8.03 -0.11
CA VAL A 293 -17.83 8.28 1.14
C VAL A 293 -17.73 9.72 1.59
N GLU A 294 -18.77 10.16 2.31
CA GLU A 294 -18.81 11.44 3.02
C GLU A 294 -17.81 11.51 4.18
N TYR A 295 -17.75 12.62 4.90
CA TYR A 295 -16.85 12.77 6.06
C TYR A 295 -17.27 11.92 7.27
N TRP A 296 -18.57 11.72 7.50
CA TRP A 296 -19.06 11.05 8.71
C TRP A 296 -18.85 9.52 8.75
N PRO A 297 -18.87 8.76 7.63
CA PRO A 297 -18.54 7.33 7.64
C PRO A 297 -17.04 7.08 7.88
N ALA A 298 -16.18 8.01 7.49
CA ALA A 298 -14.72 7.86 7.58
C ALA A 298 -14.22 7.45 8.99
N PRO A 299 -14.58 8.14 10.08
CA PRO A 299 -14.18 7.72 11.43
C PRO A 299 -14.81 6.38 11.86
N ILE A 300 -15.96 5.98 11.31
CA ILE A 300 -16.59 4.69 11.63
C ILE A 300 -15.81 3.56 10.96
N ILE A 301 -15.53 3.68 9.66
CA ILE A 301 -14.73 2.72 8.88
C ILE A 301 -13.37 2.54 9.54
N GLY A 302 -12.67 3.65 9.81
CA GLY A 302 -11.35 3.63 10.44
C GLY A 302 -11.39 3.10 11.87
N GLY A 303 -12.36 3.53 12.68
CA GLY A 303 -12.51 3.06 14.05
C GLY A 303 -12.76 1.56 14.17
N ILE A 304 -13.59 0.99 13.29
CA ILE A 304 -13.85 -0.46 13.23
C ILE A 304 -12.60 -1.22 12.79
N ALA A 305 -11.92 -0.74 11.74
CA ALA A 305 -10.67 -1.36 11.26
C ALA A 305 -9.59 -1.36 12.35
N GLY A 306 -9.38 -0.22 13.01
CA GLY A 306 -8.41 -0.09 14.08
C GLY A 306 -8.77 -0.89 15.33
N PHE A 307 -10.06 -1.01 15.68
CA PHE A 307 -10.50 -1.87 16.77
C PHE A 307 -10.27 -3.36 16.43
N GLY A 308 -10.65 -3.79 15.23
CA GLY A 308 -10.54 -5.16 14.77
C GLY A 308 -9.10 -5.66 14.63
N VAL A 309 -8.18 -4.79 14.17
CA VAL A 309 -6.80 -5.20 13.87
C VAL A 309 -6.08 -5.80 15.07
N VAL A 310 -6.35 -5.33 16.29
CA VAL A 310 -5.74 -5.85 17.53
C VAL A 310 -6.08 -7.33 17.72
N PHE A 311 -7.35 -7.69 17.55
CA PHE A 311 -7.80 -9.07 17.68
C PHE A 311 -7.31 -9.94 16.53
N CYS A 312 -7.25 -9.39 15.31
CA CYS A 312 -6.68 -10.07 14.16
C CYS A 312 -5.19 -10.39 14.36
N ILE A 313 -4.39 -9.44 14.87
CA ILE A 313 -2.98 -9.66 15.17
C ILE A 313 -2.84 -10.79 16.18
N ILE A 314 -3.57 -10.74 17.30
CA ILE A 314 -3.52 -11.79 18.33
C ILE A 314 -3.94 -13.16 17.76
N ALA A 315 -4.94 -13.20 16.87
CA ALA A 315 -5.42 -14.44 16.27
C ALA A 315 -4.42 -15.03 15.26
N ILE A 316 -3.86 -14.20 14.37
CA ILE A 316 -2.89 -14.63 13.36
C ILE A 316 -1.59 -15.06 14.02
N ASP A 317 -1.11 -14.32 15.02
CA ASP A 317 0.17 -14.57 15.68
C ASP A 317 0.26 -15.94 16.39
N LYS A 318 -0.90 -16.54 16.71
CA LYS A 318 -1.00 -17.92 17.25
C LYS A 318 -0.60 -19.00 16.24
N VAL A 319 -0.68 -18.73 14.94
CA VAL A 319 -0.51 -19.75 13.89
C VAL A 319 0.49 -19.35 12.81
N LEU A 320 0.69 -18.05 12.57
CA LEU A 320 1.62 -17.52 11.59
C LEU A 320 2.46 -16.40 12.21
N ASP A 321 3.76 -16.45 11.95
CA ASP A 321 4.69 -15.42 12.39
C ASP A 321 4.69 -14.25 11.42
N ASP A 322 3.86 -13.25 11.71
CA ASP A 322 3.78 -11.97 11.00
C ASP A 322 4.38 -10.84 11.87
N PRO A 323 5.67 -10.51 11.68
CA PRO A 323 6.43 -9.65 12.60
C PRO A 323 5.89 -8.24 12.78
N VAL A 324 5.23 -7.69 11.75
CA VAL A 324 4.73 -6.31 11.74
C VAL A 324 3.21 -6.24 11.80
N GLY A 325 2.51 -7.37 11.71
CA GLY A 325 1.05 -7.45 11.64
C GLY A 325 0.49 -7.10 10.26
N ALA A 326 1.26 -7.27 9.17
CA ALA A 326 0.85 -6.86 7.83
C ALA A 326 -0.40 -7.61 7.33
N LEU A 327 -0.57 -8.89 7.64
CA LEU A 327 -1.75 -9.67 7.26
C LEU A 327 -3.02 -9.09 7.90
N SER A 328 -2.92 -8.57 9.12
CA SER A 328 -4.05 -7.93 9.79
C SER A 328 -4.28 -6.53 9.25
N ALA A 329 -3.24 -5.69 9.24
CA ALA A 329 -3.34 -4.28 8.91
C ALA A 329 -3.53 -4.01 7.42
N HIS A 330 -3.15 -4.93 6.53
CA HIS A 330 -3.35 -4.82 5.08
C HIS A 330 -4.33 -5.85 4.52
N GLY A 331 -4.26 -7.10 4.99
CA GLY A 331 -5.12 -8.18 4.50
C GLY A 331 -6.54 -8.08 5.03
N VAL A 332 -6.73 -8.28 6.33
CA VAL A 332 -8.08 -8.23 6.94
C VAL A 332 -8.69 -6.83 6.82
N ALA A 333 -7.91 -5.79 7.09
CA ALA A 333 -8.38 -4.41 6.92
C ALA A 333 -8.62 -4.01 5.46
N GLY A 334 -7.99 -4.68 4.48
CA GLY A 334 -8.26 -4.45 3.06
C GLY A 334 -9.51 -5.18 2.55
N ILE A 335 -9.98 -6.20 3.29
CA ILE A 335 -11.26 -6.89 3.04
C ILE A 335 -12.43 -6.10 3.64
N TRP A 336 -12.20 -5.41 4.76
CA TRP A 336 -13.16 -4.51 5.42
C TRP A 336 -13.33 -3.19 4.67
#